data_AF-A0A7C5XN27-F1
#
_entry.id   AF-A0A7C5XN27-F1
#
_cell.length_a   1.000
_cell.length_b   1.000
_cell.length_c   1.000
_cell.angle_alpha   90.00
_cell.angle_beta   90.00
_cell.angle_gamma   90.00
#
_symmetry.space_group_name_H-M   'P 1'
#
loop_
_entity.id
_entity.type
_entity.pdbx_description
1 polymer ?
#
loop_
_entity_poly.entity_id
_entity_poly.type
_entity_poly.pdbx_seq_one_letter_code
_entity_poly.pdbx_strand_id
1 'polypeptide(L)'
;EVAARARAGEDFAALAVAHSDGQKALEGGDLGWRKADELPSIFADVVPRMEPGEVSGVIRSPSGFHIVKLLEVRGDEPHVVEQVRLRQILLRPGELLSEEEARLRLEQLRERVLAGEPFEALARAHSEDAASAARGGDMGWLAPAELPPQVAEAIRGLGPGEVSRPFRTPAGWHLVQLVERRRSDDTEAYRRARARKLLRQRKVEERLQLWLRRLRDEAYVELRLDR
;
A
#
# COMPACT_ATOMS: atom_id res chain seq x y z
N GLU A 1 39.49 -17.70 -6.15
CA GLU A 1 39.38 -19.17 -6.06
C GLU A 1 38.04 -19.63 -5.46
N VAL A 2 37.72 -19.25 -4.22
CA VAL A 2 36.47 -19.63 -3.52
C VAL A 2 35.20 -19.33 -4.34
N ALA A 3 35.10 -18.14 -4.95
CA ALA A 3 33.95 -17.78 -5.79
C ALA A 3 33.75 -18.70 -7.01
N ALA A 4 34.84 -19.17 -7.62
CA ALA A 4 34.77 -20.07 -8.78
C ALA A 4 34.32 -21.48 -8.35
N ARG A 5 34.85 -21.96 -7.22
CA ARG A 5 34.45 -23.23 -6.59
C ARG A 5 32.97 -23.24 -6.20
N ALA A 6 32.50 -22.18 -5.55
CA ALA A 6 31.09 -22.00 -5.19
C ALA A 6 30.17 -21.99 -6.42
N ARG A 7 30.58 -21.31 -7.50
CA ARG A 7 29.83 -21.30 -8.77
C ARG A 7 29.88 -22.63 -9.54
N ALA A 8 30.91 -23.44 -9.31
CA ALA A 8 31.01 -24.79 -9.84
C ALA A 8 30.12 -25.81 -9.10
N GLY A 9 29.37 -25.37 -8.07
CA GLY A 9 28.43 -26.20 -7.32
C GLY A 9 29.00 -26.84 -6.07
N GLU A 10 30.20 -26.47 -5.64
CA GLU A 10 30.73 -26.91 -4.34
C GLU A 10 29.87 -26.35 -3.19
N ASP A 11 29.78 -27.10 -2.08
CA ASP A 11 28.96 -26.72 -0.94
C ASP A 11 29.38 -25.35 -0.37
N PHE A 12 28.48 -24.38 -0.50
CA PHE A 12 28.70 -23.02 -0.07
C PHE A 12 28.89 -22.92 1.44
N ALA A 13 28.19 -23.75 2.22
CA ALA A 13 28.31 -23.74 3.68
C ALA A 13 29.70 -24.23 4.11
N ALA A 14 30.20 -25.32 3.52
CA ALA A 14 31.57 -25.79 3.74
C ALA A 14 32.62 -24.75 3.33
N LEU A 15 32.45 -24.08 2.18
CA LEU A 15 33.33 -23.01 1.74
C LEU A 15 33.32 -21.81 2.70
N ALA A 16 32.15 -21.45 3.24
CA ALA A 16 32.03 -20.40 4.23
C ALA A 16 32.74 -20.76 5.55
N VAL A 17 32.55 -21.99 6.05
CA VAL A 17 33.24 -22.46 7.26
C VAL A 17 34.77 -22.45 7.07
N ALA A 18 35.26 -22.82 5.89
CA ALA A 18 36.69 -22.93 5.62
C ALA A 18 37.40 -21.59 5.33
N HIS A 19 36.68 -20.61 4.78
CA HIS A 19 37.30 -19.42 4.17
C HIS A 19 36.67 -18.07 4.55
N SER A 20 35.56 -18.04 5.29
CA SER A 20 34.90 -16.79 5.66
C SER A 20 35.48 -16.22 6.96
N ASP A 21 35.84 -14.93 6.95
CA ASP A 21 36.18 -14.16 8.15
C ASP A 21 34.94 -13.52 8.81
N GLY A 22 33.73 -13.85 8.32
CA GLY A 22 32.47 -13.32 8.84
C GLY A 22 32.04 -13.96 10.15
N GLN A 23 31.28 -13.22 10.97
CA GLN A 23 30.77 -13.70 12.27
C GLN A 23 29.98 -15.02 12.19
N LYS A 24 29.37 -15.29 11.03
CA LYS A 24 28.57 -16.50 10.78
C LYS A 24 29.33 -17.59 10.01
N ALA A 25 30.65 -17.51 9.87
CA ALA A 25 31.43 -18.49 9.13
C ALA A 25 31.18 -19.93 9.60
N LEU A 26 31.19 -20.16 10.91
CA LEU A 26 30.94 -21.48 11.52
C LEU A 26 29.50 -21.98 11.35
N GLU A 27 28.56 -21.09 11.04
CA GLU A 27 27.16 -21.40 10.71
C GLU A 27 26.95 -21.50 9.19
N GLY A 28 28.01 -21.77 8.42
CA GLY A 28 27.93 -21.85 6.95
C GLY A 28 27.68 -20.51 6.26
N GLY A 29 27.86 -19.40 6.98
CA GLY A 29 27.58 -18.06 6.47
C GLY A 29 26.09 -17.72 6.34
N ASP A 30 25.20 -18.45 7.02
CA ASP A 30 23.75 -18.29 6.86
C ASP A 30 23.23 -16.95 7.42
N LEU A 31 22.83 -16.05 6.54
CA LEU A 31 22.29 -14.75 6.91
C LEU A 31 20.82 -14.79 7.37
N GLY A 32 20.16 -15.94 7.25
CA GLY A 32 18.74 -16.15 7.50
C GLY A 32 17.82 -15.45 6.49
N TRP A 33 16.51 -15.55 6.70
CA TRP A 33 15.53 -14.78 5.94
C TRP A 33 15.69 -13.28 6.23
N ARG A 34 15.87 -12.50 5.17
CA ARG A 34 16.00 -11.04 5.23
C ARG A 34 15.09 -10.39 4.22
N LYS A 35 14.47 -9.28 4.60
CA LYS A 35 13.81 -8.42 3.63
C LYS A 35 14.84 -7.64 2.81
N ALA A 36 14.44 -7.20 1.62
CA ALA A 36 15.30 -6.42 0.74
C ALA A 36 15.88 -5.15 1.41
N ASP A 37 15.14 -4.53 2.34
CA ASP A 37 15.57 -3.36 3.11
C ASP A 37 16.45 -3.69 4.34
N GLU A 38 16.52 -4.96 4.73
CA GLU A 38 17.37 -5.50 5.80
C GLU A 38 18.65 -6.14 5.27
N LEU A 39 18.80 -6.21 3.93
CA LEU A 39 20.02 -6.67 3.28
C LEU A 39 21.16 -5.65 3.50
N PRO A 40 22.38 -6.11 3.83
CA PRO A 40 23.56 -5.26 3.77
C PRO A 40 23.65 -4.54 2.42
N SER A 41 23.89 -3.22 2.44
CA SER A 41 23.84 -2.38 1.23
C SER A 41 24.80 -2.85 0.12
N ILE A 42 25.91 -3.49 0.49
CA ILE A 42 26.86 -4.11 -0.44
C ILE A 42 26.23 -5.20 -1.33
N PHE A 43 25.09 -5.77 -0.92
CA PHE A 43 24.37 -6.81 -1.64
C PHE A 43 23.11 -6.29 -2.34
N ALA A 44 22.69 -5.04 -2.07
CA ALA A 44 21.41 -4.49 -2.49
C ALA A 44 21.25 -4.39 -4.02
N ASP A 45 22.36 -4.22 -4.77
CA ASP A 45 22.32 -4.15 -6.23
C ASP A 45 22.51 -5.51 -6.92
N VAL A 46 22.93 -6.52 -6.17
CA VAL A 46 23.31 -7.84 -6.69
C VAL A 46 22.22 -8.87 -6.41
N VAL A 47 21.84 -9.04 -5.13
CA VAL A 47 20.88 -10.08 -4.71
C VAL A 47 19.52 -9.97 -5.41
N PRO A 48 18.92 -8.78 -5.63
CA PRO A 48 17.62 -8.69 -6.31
C PRO A 48 17.63 -9.11 -7.79
N ARG A 49 18.82 -9.33 -8.38
CA ARG A 49 18.98 -9.76 -9.78
C ARG A 49 19.39 -11.22 -9.90
N MET A 50 19.56 -11.90 -8.77
CA MET A 50 19.96 -13.30 -8.73
C MET A 50 18.76 -14.23 -8.76
N GLU A 51 18.94 -15.43 -9.31
CA GLU A 51 17.97 -16.52 -9.20
C GLU A 51 18.22 -17.38 -7.95
N PRO A 52 17.19 -18.02 -7.37
CA PRO A 52 17.38 -19.00 -6.29
C PRO A 52 18.39 -20.08 -6.67
N GLY A 53 19.38 -20.31 -5.80
CA GLY A 53 20.52 -21.18 -6.01
C GLY A 53 21.77 -20.51 -6.59
N GLU A 54 21.66 -19.30 -7.16
CA GLU A 54 22.77 -18.59 -7.79
C GLU A 54 23.81 -18.09 -6.77
N VAL A 55 25.09 -18.10 -7.18
CA VAL A 55 26.21 -17.52 -6.44
C VAL A 55 26.73 -16.27 -7.17
N SER A 56 26.79 -15.16 -6.44
CA SER A 56 27.22 -13.87 -6.97
C SER A 56 28.66 -13.86 -7.49
N GLY A 57 29.02 -12.78 -8.20
CA GLY A 57 30.43 -12.43 -8.40
C GLY A 57 31.10 -12.02 -7.11
N VAL A 58 32.41 -11.80 -7.17
CA VAL A 58 33.15 -11.19 -6.07
C VAL A 58 32.75 -9.72 -5.96
N ILE A 59 32.16 -9.36 -4.83
CA ILE A 59 31.72 -8.01 -4.50
C ILE A 59 32.82 -7.37 -3.64
N ARG A 60 33.31 -6.20 -4.05
CA ARG A 60 34.33 -5.46 -3.30
C ARG A 60 33.67 -4.41 -2.41
N SER A 61 34.07 -4.38 -1.14
CA SER A 61 33.65 -3.36 -0.18
C SER A 61 34.88 -2.83 0.59
N PRO A 62 34.73 -1.76 1.40
CA PRO A 62 35.81 -1.31 2.28
C PRO A 62 36.28 -2.38 3.28
N SER A 63 35.43 -3.36 3.62
CA SER A 63 35.76 -4.44 4.54
C SER A 63 36.38 -5.68 3.87
N GLY A 64 36.56 -5.66 2.54
CA GLY A 64 37.21 -6.74 1.80
C GLY A 64 36.37 -7.25 0.62
N PHE A 65 36.42 -8.56 0.40
CA PHE A 65 35.75 -9.23 -0.71
C PHE A 65 34.64 -10.15 -0.19
N HIS A 66 33.48 -10.08 -0.83
CA HIS A 66 32.28 -10.79 -0.43
C HIS A 66 31.75 -11.62 -1.60
N ILE A 67 31.19 -12.78 -1.30
CA ILE A 67 30.34 -13.55 -2.21
C ILE A 67 29.07 -13.90 -1.46
N VAL A 68 27.94 -13.94 -2.17
CA VAL A 68 26.65 -14.31 -1.59
C VAL A 68 26.00 -15.38 -2.47
N LYS A 69 25.34 -16.35 -1.84
CA LYS A 69 24.46 -17.31 -2.50
C LYS A 69 23.02 -16.98 -2.14
N LEU A 70 22.16 -16.82 -3.14
CA LEU A 70 20.73 -16.70 -2.90
C LEU A 70 20.16 -18.11 -2.73
N LEU A 71 19.61 -18.43 -1.56
CA LEU A 71 19.03 -19.75 -1.33
C LEU A 71 17.61 -19.80 -1.88
N GLU A 72 16.74 -18.92 -1.38
CA GLU A 72 15.33 -18.87 -1.72
C GLU A 72 14.83 -17.42 -1.72
N VAL A 73 13.74 -17.19 -2.45
CA VAL A 73 12.99 -15.92 -2.43
C VAL A 73 11.54 -16.25 -2.06
N ARG A 74 10.99 -15.51 -1.09
CA ARG A 74 9.60 -15.66 -0.63
C ARG A 74 8.93 -14.29 -0.54
N GLY A 75 7.64 -14.24 -0.85
CA GLY A 75 6.85 -13.02 -0.78
C GLY A 75 6.81 -12.21 -2.08
N ASP A 76 7.14 -12.84 -3.21
CA ASP A 76 6.89 -12.31 -4.56
C ASP A 76 5.46 -12.61 -5.03
N GLU A 77 4.50 -12.62 -4.10
CA GLU A 77 3.10 -12.88 -4.44
C GLU A 77 2.49 -11.62 -5.08
N PRO A 78 1.77 -11.77 -6.20
CA PRO A 78 1.04 -10.66 -6.79
C PRO A 78 0.06 -10.05 -5.77
N HIS A 79 0.15 -8.73 -5.60
CA HIS A 79 -0.85 -7.98 -4.88
C HIS A 79 -2.04 -7.77 -5.83
N VAL A 80 -3.04 -8.64 -5.70
CA VAL A 80 -4.28 -8.59 -6.47
C VAL A 80 -5.40 -8.06 -5.59
N VAL A 81 -5.93 -6.90 -5.93
CA VAL A 81 -7.05 -6.27 -5.23
C VAL A 81 -8.35 -6.39 -6.02
N GLU A 82 -9.45 -6.57 -5.31
CA GLU A 82 -10.79 -6.42 -5.88
C GLU A 82 -11.13 -4.93 -5.94
N GLN A 83 -11.19 -4.38 -7.15
CA GLN A 83 -11.63 -3.01 -7.37
C GLN A 83 -13.10 -3.00 -7.78
N VAL A 84 -13.80 -1.95 -7.37
CA VAL A 84 -15.19 -1.70 -7.76
C VAL A 84 -15.26 -0.41 -8.53
N ARG A 85 -16.14 -0.35 -9.52
CA ARG A 85 -16.49 0.90 -10.20
C ARG A 85 -17.88 1.32 -9.76
N LEU A 86 -17.98 2.54 -9.27
CA LEU A 86 -19.20 3.07 -8.68
C LEU A 86 -19.64 4.35 -9.39
N ARG A 87 -20.96 4.56 -9.39
CA ARG A 87 -21.55 5.88 -9.62
C ARG A 87 -22.24 6.35 -8.36
N GLN A 88 -22.26 7.66 -8.13
CA GLN A 88 -22.97 8.24 -6.99
C GLN A 88 -23.89 9.40 -7.36
N ILE A 89 -24.93 9.60 -6.55
CA ILE A 89 -25.70 10.83 -6.42
C ILE A 89 -25.59 11.27 -4.97
N LEU A 90 -25.03 12.46 -4.76
CA LEU A 90 -24.93 13.12 -3.46
C LEU A 90 -25.94 14.27 -3.36
N LEU A 91 -26.70 14.33 -2.27
CA LEU A 91 -27.48 15.49 -1.86
C LEU A 91 -26.99 15.97 -0.49
N ARG A 92 -26.69 17.27 -0.32
CA ARG A 92 -26.25 17.83 0.95
C ARG A 92 -27.42 18.53 1.64
N PRO A 93 -27.87 18.01 2.79
CA PRO A 93 -28.81 18.74 3.63
C PRO A 93 -28.24 20.10 4.04
N GLY A 94 -29.10 21.09 4.18
CA GLY A 94 -28.75 22.46 4.54
C GLY A 94 -29.99 23.22 5.00
N GLU A 95 -29.96 24.56 4.93
CA GLU A 95 -31.10 25.38 5.37
C GLU A 95 -32.36 25.18 4.54
N LEU A 96 -32.21 24.78 3.27
CA LEU A 96 -33.31 24.62 2.32
C LEU A 96 -33.74 23.15 2.11
N LEU A 97 -32.94 22.19 2.58
CA LEU A 97 -33.18 20.77 2.38
C LEU A 97 -32.91 20.05 3.70
N SER A 98 -33.97 19.55 4.33
CA SER A 98 -33.83 18.73 5.52
C SER A 98 -33.22 17.35 5.19
N GLU A 99 -32.68 16.70 6.21
CA GLU A 99 -32.14 15.34 6.13
C GLU A 99 -33.17 14.34 5.59
N GLU A 100 -34.43 14.46 6.03
CA GLU A 100 -35.51 13.56 5.65
C GLU A 100 -35.94 13.80 4.19
N GLU A 101 -36.02 15.06 3.76
CA GLU A 101 -36.31 15.40 2.37
C GLU A 101 -35.21 14.91 1.42
N ALA A 102 -33.93 15.05 1.82
CA ALA A 102 -32.80 14.52 1.05
C ALA A 102 -32.92 13.00 0.88
N ARG A 103 -33.20 12.27 1.98
CA ARG A 103 -33.42 10.82 1.96
C ARG A 103 -34.58 10.42 1.05
N LEU A 104 -35.74 11.06 1.22
CA LEU A 104 -36.94 10.76 0.41
C LEU A 104 -36.72 11.06 -1.07
N ARG A 105 -36.01 12.15 -1.39
CA ARG A 105 -35.65 12.48 -2.77
C ARG A 105 -34.75 11.42 -3.39
N LEU A 106 -33.76 10.92 -2.65
CA LEU A 106 -32.92 9.82 -3.14
C LEU A 106 -33.70 8.51 -3.29
N GLU A 107 -34.68 8.21 -2.43
CA GLU A 107 -35.57 7.06 -2.64
C GLU A 107 -36.36 7.20 -3.95
N GLN A 108 -36.91 8.39 -4.24
CA GLN A 108 -37.61 8.63 -5.51
C GLN A 108 -36.68 8.46 -6.72
N LEU A 109 -35.43 8.93 -6.63
CA LEU A 109 -34.44 8.72 -7.68
C LEU A 109 -34.09 7.24 -7.84
N ARG A 110 -33.96 6.49 -6.73
CA ARG A 110 -33.73 5.05 -6.76
C ARG A 110 -34.85 4.32 -7.48
N GLU A 111 -36.11 4.60 -7.17
CA GLU A 111 -37.25 3.98 -7.85
C GLU A 111 -37.27 4.28 -9.36
N ARG A 112 -36.86 5.48 -9.78
CA ARG A 112 -36.70 5.81 -11.21
C ARG A 112 -35.60 4.99 -11.88
N VAL A 113 -34.48 4.76 -11.19
CA VAL A 113 -33.42 3.88 -11.72
C VAL A 113 -33.92 2.44 -11.84
N LEU A 114 -34.64 1.95 -10.83
CA LEU A 114 -35.23 0.61 -10.87
C LEU A 114 -36.29 0.46 -11.96
N ALA A 115 -36.98 1.53 -12.31
CA ALA A 115 -37.89 1.59 -13.46
C ALA A 115 -37.18 1.68 -14.83
N GLY A 116 -35.84 1.72 -14.86
CA GLY A 116 -35.03 1.69 -16.06
C GLY A 116 -34.48 3.05 -16.53
N GLU A 117 -34.68 4.12 -15.76
CA GLU A 117 -34.07 5.41 -16.07
C GLU A 117 -32.54 5.37 -15.85
N PRO A 118 -31.72 5.87 -16.79
CA PRO A 118 -30.26 5.78 -16.66
C PRO A 118 -29.74 6.60 -15.48
N PHE A 119 -29.01 5.93 -14.57
CA PHE A 119 -28.41 6.55 -13.39
C PHE A 119 -27.55 7.76 -13.74
N GLU A 120 -26.79 7.70 -14.85
CA GLU A 120 -25.93 8.81 -15.27
C GLU A 120 -26.69 10.09 -15.60
N ALA A 121 -27.94 10.00 -16.08
CA ALA A 121 -28.77 11.16 -16.37
C ALA A 121 -29.24 11.81 -15.07
N LEU A 122 -29.71 10.98 -14.13
CA LEU A 122 -30.12 11.42 -12.80
C LEU A 122 -28.95 12.04 -12.02
N ALA A 123 -27.76 11.43 -12.10
CA ALA A 123 -26.56 11.95 -11.45
C ALA A 123 -26.15 13.32 -12.01
N ARG A 124 -26.18 13.51 -13.34
CA ARG A 124 -25.92 14.83 -13.96
C ARG A 124 -26.93 15.88 -13.52
N ALA A 125 -28.20 15.50 -13.38
CA ALA A 125 -29.29 16.44 -13.10
C ALA A 125 -29.45 16.78 -11.60
N HIS A 126 -29.11 15.85 -10.71
CA HIS A 126 -29.46 15.95 -9.29
C HIS A 126 -28.29 15.87 -8.33
N SER A 127 -27.12 15.37 -8.75
CA SER A 127 -26.02 15.23 -7.81
C SER A 127 -25.33 16.58 -7.55
N GLU A 128 -25.09 16.85 -6.27
CA GLU A 128 -24.34 18.01 -5.80
C GLU A 128 -22.82 17.76 -5.70
N ASP A 129 -22.36 16.55 -6.02
CA ASP A 129 -20.93 16.29 -6.21
C ASP A 129 -20.51 16.70 -7.62
N ALA A 130 -20.16 17.98 -7.80
CA ALA A 130 -19.81 18.54 -9.10
C ALA A 130 -18.69 17.75 -9.82
N ALA A 131 -17.77 17.15 -9.06
CA ALA A 131 -16.65 16.41 -9.60
C ALA A 131 -17.09 15.12 -10.32
N SER A 132 -18.08 14.40 -9.79
CA SER A 132 -18.59 13.16 -10.41
C SER A 132 -19.86 13.40 -11.24
N ALA A 133 -20.71 14.36 -10.87
CA ALA A 133 -21.97 14.66 -11.56
C ALA A 133 -21.78 14.90 -13.06
N ALA A 134 -20.78 15.69 -13.46
CA ALA A 134 -20.48 15.95 -14.87
C ALA A 134 -20.19 14.67 -15.68
N ARG A 135 -19.62 13.63 -15.03
CA ARG A 135 -19.36 12.31 -15.62
C ARG A 135 -20.47 11.28 -15.35
N GLY A 136 -21.68 11.74 -15.01
CA GLY A 136 -22.79 10.83 -14.70
C GLY A 136 -22.64 10.11 -13.37
N GLY A 137 -21.98 10.76 -12.40
CA GLY A 137 -21.72 10.22 -11.07
C GLY A 137 -20.52 9.28 -11.01
N ASP A 138 -19.79 9.04 -12.11
CA ASP A 138 -18.70 8.07 -12.18
C ASP A 138 -17.50 8.47 -11.31
N MET A 139 -17.19 7.59 -10.34
CA MET A 139 -16.07 7.72 -9.42
C MET A 139 -14.82 6.95 -9.88
N GLY A 140 -14.88 6.26 -11.02
CA GLY A 140 -13.80 5.41 -11.51
C GLY A 140 -13.65 4.13 -10.69
N TRP A 141 -12.49 3.48 -10.87
CA TRP A 141 -12.14 2.25 -10.16
C TRP A 141 -11.56 2.58 -8.78
N LEU A 142 -12.16 1.99 -7.75
CA LEU A 142 -11.78 2.20 -6.35
C LEU A 142 -11.38 0.87 -5.74
N ALA A 143 -10.23 0.84 -5.07
CA ALA A 143 -9.85 -0.28 -4.22
C ALA A 143 -10.60 -0.24 -2.88
N PRO A 144 -10.70 -1.36 -2.14
CA PRO A 144 -11.47 -1.41 -0.91
C PRO A 144 -10.95 -0.44 0.17
N ALA A 145 -9.64 -0.18 0.17
CA ALA A 145 -9.00 0.78 1.08
C ALA A 145 -9.34 2.25 0.77
N GLU A 146 -9.83 2.55 -0.43
CA GLU A 146 -10.24 3.90 -0.85
C GLU A 146 -11.72 4.17 -0.55
N LEU A 147 -12.50 3.13 -0.26
CA LEU A 147 -13.93 3.25 0.02
C LEU A 147 -14.16 3.72 1.46
N PRO A 148 -14.95 4.79 1.67
CA PRO A 148 -15.45 5.12 2.99
C PRO A 148 -16.25 3.94 3.58
N PRO A 149 -16.18 3.68 4.90
CA PRO A 149 -16.85 2.53 5.52
C PRO A 149 -18.35 2.43 5.21
N GLN A 150 -19.04 3.58 5.16
CA GLN A 150 -20.46 3.66 4.85
C GLN A 150 -20.77 3.25 3.40
N VAL A 151 -19.90 3.60 2.46
CA VAL A 151 -20.03 3.21 1.05
C VAL A 151 -19.77 1.71 0.90
N ALA A 152 -18.73 1.21 1.57
CA ALA A 152 -18.40 -0.22 1.55
C ALA A 152 -19.54 -1.09 2.11
N GLU A 153 -20.22 -0.63 3.17
CA GLU A 153 -21.42 -1.30 3.69
C GLU A 153 -22.58 -1.25 2.67
N ALA A 154 -22.84 -0.08 2.08
CA ALA A 154 -23.95 0.11 1.14
C ALA A 154 -23.84 -0.76 -0.12
N ILE A 155 -22.63 -1.10 -0.57
CA ILE A 155 -22.40 -1.92 -1.78
C ILE A 155 -22.15 -3.39 -1.46
N ARG A 156 -22.03 -3.79 -0.19
CA ARG A 156 -21.60 -5.15 0.21
C ARG A 156 -22.48 -6.23 -0.41
N GLY A 157 -23.79 -6.03 -0.38
CA GLY A 157 -24.79 -6.96 -0.92
C GLY A 157 -25.19 -6.69 -2.37
N LEU A 158 -24.57 -5.72 -3.05
CA LEU A 158 -24.95 -5.36 -4.42
C LEU A 158 -24.16 -6.16 -5.46
N GLY A 159 -24.89 -6.58 -6.50
CA GLY A 159 -24.35 -7.07 -7.77
C GLY A 159 -24.07 -5.96 -8.78
N PRO A 160 -23.29 -6.24 -9.85
CA PRO A 160 -23.09 -5.29 -10.95
C PRO A 160 -24.41 -4.83 -11.58
N GLY A 161 -24.55 -3.52 -11.78
CA GLY A 161 -25.77 -2.83 -12.24
C GLY A 161 -26.72 -2.39 -11.12
N GLU A 162 -26.62 -2.97 -9.92
CA GLU A 162 -27.57 -2.70 -8.83
C GLU A 162 -27.30 -1.38 -8.10
N VAL A 163 -28.35 -0.85 -7.47
CA VAL A 163 -28.37 0.42 -6.74
C VAL A 163 -28.63 0.20 -5.25
N SER A 164 -27.87 0.90 -4.41
CA SER A 164 -28.01 0.86 -2.96
C SER A 164 -29.32 1.49 -2.48
N ARG A 165 -29.69 1.30 -1.21
CA ARG A 165 -30.60 2.23 -0.55
C ARG A 165 -29.87 3.56 -0.25
N PRO A 166 -30.58 4.68 -0.04
CA PRO A 166 -29.98 5.91 0.44
C PRO A 166 -29.31 5.73 1.81
N PHE A 167 -28.12 6.28 1.97
CA PHE A 167 -27.36 6.22 3.22
C PHE A 167 -26.63 7.54 3.48
N ARG A 168 -26.28 7.77 4.75
CA ARG A 168 -25.67 9.03 5.20
C ARG A 168 -24.16 8.88 5.39
N THR A 169 -23.42 9.91 5.00
CA THR A 169 -22.00 10.13 5.36
C THR A 169 -21.83 11.55 5.91
N PRO A 170 -20.63 11.93 6.41
CA PRO A 170 -20.35 13.31 6.77
C PRO A 170 -20.52 14.32 5.62
N ALA A 171 -20.46 13.86 4.35
CA ALA A 171 -20.63 14.72 3.19
C ALA A 171 -22.10 14.98 2.83
N GLY A 172 -23.05 14.17 3.31
CA GLY A 172 -24.47 14.27 3.00
C GLY A 172 -25.15 12.91 2.83
N TRP A 173 -26.24 12.88 2.06
CA TRP A 173 -26.95 11.66 1.68
C TRP A 173 -26.50 11.18 0.31
N HIS A 174 -26.28 9.86 0.20
CA HIS A 174 -25.75 9.23 -0.99
C HIS A 174 -26.68 8.13 -1.48
N LEU A 175 -26.79 8.04 -2.80
CA LEU A 175 -27.28 6.88 -3.52
C LEU A 175 -26.16 6.40 -4.43
N VAL A 176 -25.82 5.12 -4.38
CA VAL A 176 -24.73 4.57 -5.21
C VAL A 176 -25.21 3.44 -6.10
N GLN A 177 -24.62 3.36 -7.30
CA GLN A 177 -24.77 2.23 -8.21
C GLN A 177 -23.43 1.49 -8.28
N LEU A 178 -23.46 0.18 -8.08
CA LEU A 178 -22.32 -0.68 -8.39
C LEU A 178 -22.33 -0.95 -9.89
N VAL A 179 -21.38 -0.39 -10.64
CA VAL A 179 -21.31 -0.60 -12.09
C VAL A 179 -20.71 -1.96 -12.39
N GLU A 180 -19.53 -2.23 -11.83
CA GLU A 180 -18.76 -3.44 -12.11
C GLU A 180 -17.74 -3.73 -11.00
N ARG A 181 -17.27 -4.97 -10.96
CA ARG A 181 -16.20 -5.45 -10.08
C ARG A 181 -15.10 -6.06 -10.94
N ARG A 182 -13.83 -5.85 -10.59
CA ARG A 182 -12.70 -6.50 -11.25
C ARG A 182 -11.63 -6.88 -10.24
N ARG A 183 -10.84 -7.90 -10.57
CA ARG A 183 -9.57 -8.15 -9.91
C ARG A 183 -8.48 -7.44 -10.70
N SER A 184 -7.68 -6.62 -10.03
CA SER A 184 -6.58 -5.88 -10.64
C SER A 184 -5.29 -6.25 -9.92
N ASP A 185 -4.25 -6.58 -10.68
CA ASP A 185 -2.89 -6.67 -10.18
C ASP A 185 -2.32 -5.25 -10.08
N ASP A 186 -2.04 -4.80 -8.85
CA ASP A 186 -1.41 -3.51 -8.56
C ASP A 186 -0.08 -3.68 -7.82
N THR A 187 0.56 -4.85 -7.96
CA THR A 187 1.82 -5.25 -7.29
C THR A 187 2.89 -4.15 -7.33
N GLU A 188 3.17 -3.62 -8.51
CA GLU A 188 4.20 -2.58 -8.67
C GLU A 188 3.82 -1.24 -8.02
N ALA A 189 2.54 -0.86 -8.08
CA ALA A 189 2.07 0.35 -7.43
C ALA A 189 2.13 0.20 -5.90
N TYR A 190 1.69 -0.94 -5.38
CA TYR A 190 1.75 -1.31 -3.97
C TYR A 190 3.19 -1.29 -3.44
N ARG A 191 4.13 -1.92 -4.18
CA ARG A 191 5.57 -1.91 -3.84
C ARG A 191 6.13 -0.50 -3.75
N ARG A 192 5.86 0.34 -4.77
CA ARG A 192 6.33 1.74 -4.77
C ARG A 192 5.77 2.53 -3.60
N ALA A 193 4.49 2.37 -3.28
CA ALA A 193 3.86 3.04 -2.14
C ALA A 193 4.49 2.60 -0.81
N ARG A 194 4.71 1.29 -0.64
CA ARG A 194 5.37 0.72 0.54
C ARG A 194 6.81 1.22 0.70
N ALA A 195 7.59 1.21 -0.38
CA ALA A 195 8.96 1.71 -0.38
C ALA A 195 9.02 3.21 -0.01
N ARG A 196 8.15 4.03 -0.59
CA ARG A 196 8.04 5.46 -0.23
C ARG A 196 7.70 5.65 1.25
N LYS A 197 6.77 4.86 1.79
CA LYS A 197 6.39 4.91 3.21
C LYS A 197 7.57 4.59 4.13
N LEU A 198 8.30 3.51 3.84
CA LEU A 198 9.49 3.10 4.59
C LEU A 198 10.59 4.18 4.56
N LEU A 199 10.92 4.70 3.37
CA LEU A 199 11.92 5.76 3.22
C LEU A 199 11.51 7.04 3.96
N ARG A 200 10.23 7.41 3.91
CA ARG A 200 9.71 8.56 4.65
C ARG A 200 9.84 8.36 6.16
N GLN A 201 9.45 7.18 6.68
CA GLN A 201 9.58 6.86 8.09
C GLN A 201 11.04 6.94 8.55
N ARG A 202 11.96 6.34 7.81
CA ARG A 202 13.40 6.41 8.12
C ARG A 202 13.93 7.85 8.19
N LYS A 203 13.57 8.69 7.20
CA LYS A 203 13.97 10.11 7.20
C LYS A 203 13.36 10.91 8.35
N VAL A 204 12.11 10.62 8.71
CA VAL A 204 11.44 11.28 9.84
C VAL A 204 12.12 10.92 11.15
N GLU A 205 12.41 9.63 11.38
CA GLU A 205 13.12 9.14 12.56
C GLU A 205 14.48 9.82 12.74
N GLU A 206 15.30 9.82 11.68
CA GLU A 206 16.63 10.46 11.69
C GLU A 206 16.55 11.97 12.00
N ARG A 207 15.61 12.67 11.34
CA ARG A 207 15.44 14.11 11.53
C ARG A 207 14.89 14.45 12.91
N LEU A 208 14.00 13.61 13.46
CA LEU A 208 13.47 13.77 14.81
C LEU A 208 14.59 13.64 15.85
N GLN A 209 15.46 12.63 15.72
CA GLN A 209 16.59 12.44 16.64
C GLN A 209 17.56 13.64 16.61
N LEU A 210 17.92 14.11 15.42
CA LEU A 210 18.76 15.31 15.27
C LEU A 210 18.10 16.56 15.85
N TRP A 211 16.79 16.72 15.63
CA TRP A 211 16.03 17.86 16.17
C TRP A 211 15.93 17.82 17.70
N LEU A 212 15.65 16.67 18.31
CA LEU A 212 15.62 16.50 19.77
C LEU A 212 16.99 16.77 20.40
N ARG A 213 18.08 16.31 19.76
CA ARG A 213 19.43 16.61 20.22
C ARG A 213 19.70 18.11 20.21
N ARG A 214 19.40 18.80 19.10
CA ARG A 214 19.53 20.26 19.00
C ARG A 214 18.68 20.96 20.06
N LEU A 215 17.42 20.56 20.22
CA LEU A 215 16.50 21.18 21.18
C LEU A 215 17.00 21.03 22.62
N ARG A 216 17.58 19.87 22.96
CA ARG A 216 18.24 19.66 24.26
C ARG A 216 19.48 20.54 24.41
N ASP A 217 20.31 20.65 23.38
CA ASP A 217 21.56 21.42 23.42
C ASP A 217 21.29 22.94 23.49
N GLU A 218 20.17 23.43 22.93
CA GLU A 218 19.75 24.84 22.95
C GLU A 218 18.88 25.21 24.17
N ALA A 219 18.31 24.24 24.88
CA ALA A 219 17.45 24.49 26.03
C ALA A 219 18.26 24.76 27.31
N TYR A 220 17.83 25.75 28.10
CA TYR A 220 18.29 25.90 29.48
C TYR A 220 17.58 24.87 30.38
N VAL A 221 18.33 23.90 30.91
CA VAL A 221 17.81 22.83 31.78
C VAL A 221 18.52 22.89 33.13
N GLU A 222 17.76 23.15 34.21
CA GLU A 222 18.24 23.09 35.59
C GLU A 222 17.75 21.79 36.25
N LEU A 223 18.68 20.88 36.59
CA LEU A 223 18.36 19.63 37.29
C LEU A 223 18.53 19.84 38.79
N ARG A 224 17.41 19.89 39.54
CA ARG A 224 17.42 19.88 41.00
C ARG A 224 17.20 18.45 41.48
N LEU A 225 18.24 17.85 42.06
CA LEU A 225 18.14 16.58 42.75
C LEU A 225 17.90 16.89 44.24
N ASP A 226 16.68 16.64 44.71
CA ASP A 226 16.38 16.72 46.14
C ASP A 226 17.19 15.64 46.89
N ARG A 227 17.84 16.06 47.98
CA ARG A 227 18.63 15.21 48.88
C ARG A 227 17.76 14.61 49.98
#